data_AF-A0A832F272-F1
#
_entry.id   AF-A0A832F272-F1
#
_cell.length_a   1.000
_cell.length_b   1.000
_cell.length_c   1.000
_cell.angle_alpha   90.00
_cell.angle_beta   90.00
_cell.angle_gamma   90.00
#
_symmetry.space_group_name_H-M   'P 1'
#
loop_
_entity.id
_entity.type
_entity.pdbx_description
1 polymer ?
#
loop_
_entity_poly.entity_id
_entity_poly.type
_entity_poly.pdbx_seq_one_letter_code
_entity_poly.pdbx_strand_id
1 'polypeptide(L)'
;MLEADHDDQEGRAGGGSDTHDVVDDLFARLRAATSVEPTRSDDGVAVEGSMVGSSVDVVKVPGRQGDEEPVEGGLATAARASIDDAANLDVSVMLARRDELLASVVGDLARIVKRELRSEQNELLDSLRSRRGSAGAAPLGVGDELAARLATATTSVLVEAWRAGVSFCADAGDATVEPGSDPAKVASELADEVMTSLRSRLDEALQDGGGDDATAELVGAAYRQWRGDRVDVLVMDHATKAFSLGALACLGEYVAVRWAVDDGDVHCPDCDDNVLAGALRAGELFPTGHAHPPAHSGCRCLLVPSGS
;
A
#
# COMPACT_ATOMS: atom_id res chain seq x y z
N MET A 1 35.68 41.06 -59.20
CA MET A 1 34.71 42.03 -58.66
C MET A 1 33.61 41.19 -58.05
N LEU A 2 33.89 40.64 -56.86
CA LEU A 2 33.46 41.14 -55.53
C LEU A 2 31.96 40.84 -55.35
N GLU A 3 31.62 39.70 -54.74
CA GLU A 3 31.42 39.48 -53.27
C GLU A 3 30.11 40.08 -52.76
N ALA A 4 29.21 39.23 -52.23
CA ALA A 4 28.91 39.19 -50.80
C ALA A 4 27.79 38.18 -50.48
N ASP A 5 28.17 37.19 -49.68
CA ASP A 5 27.33 36.34 -48.83
C ASP A 5 26.76 37.11 -47.62
N HIS A 6 25.62 36.66 -47.08
CA HIS A 6 25.26 36.73 -45.65
C HIS A 6 24.02 35.85 -45.43
N ASP A 7 24.14 34.60 -44.94
CA ASP A 7 24.34 34.11 -43.56
C ASP A 7 23.15 34.29 -42.59
N ASP A 8 22.66 33.13 -42.17
CA ASP A 8 21.85 32.83 -40.98
C ASP A 8 22.65 33.09 -39.69
N GLN A 9 22.00 33.63 -38.64
CA GLN A 9 21.95 33.05 -37.27
C GLN A 9 21.51 34.05 -36.18
N GLU A 10 20.63 33.54 -35.32
CA GLU A 10 20.57 33.67 -33.86
C GLU A 10 20.42 35.04 -33.16
N GLY A 11 19.31 35.17 -32.45
CA GLY A 11 19.08 36.20 -31.43
C GLY A 11 18.03 35.77 -30.41
N ARG A 12 18.39 34.85 -29.51
CA ARG A 12 17.58 34.44 -28.35
C ARG A 12 18.37 34.74 -27.07
N ALA A 13 17.97 35.75 -26.29
CA ALA A 13 18.27 35.88 -24.86
C ALA A 13 17.45 37.02 -24.22
N GLY A 14 16.79 36.73 -23.09
CA GLY A 14 16.29 37.76 -22.16
C GLY A 14 14.89 37.48 -21.60
N GLY A 15 14.78 36.55 -20.65
CA GLY A 15 13.52 36.31 -19.92
C GLY A 15 13.58 35.08 -19.01
N GLY A 16 14.45 35.10 -18.01
CA GLY A 16 14.61 33.98 -17.06
C GLY A 16 14.97 34.39 -15.63
N SER A 17 14.94 35.68 -15.28
CA SER A 17 15.31 36.16 -13.93
C SER A 17 14.13 36.27 -12.98
N ASP A 18 12.94 36.62 -13.47
CA ASP A 18 11.83 37.06 -12.60
C ASP A 18 11.17 35.94 -11.79
N THR A 19 11.25 34.68 -12.23
CA THR A 19 10.55 33.58 -11.54
C THR A 19 11.33 33.04 -10.35
N HIS A 20 12.66 33.13 -10.35
CA HIS A 20 13.50 32.65 -9.25
C HIS A 20 13.43 33.59 -8.05
N ASP A 21 13.42 34.91 -8.30
CA ASP A 21 13.35 35.93 -7.26
C ASP A 21 12.02 35.92 -6.50
N VAL A 22 10.92 35.58 -7.16
CA VAL A 22 9.59 35.45 -6.54
C VAL A 22 9.49 34.23 -5.64
N VAL A 23 10.16 33.14 -6.01
CA VAL A 23 10.19 31.90 -5.22
C VAL A 23 11.06 32.08 -3.98
N ASP A 24 12.20 32.75 -4.11
CA ASP A 24 13.09 33.04 -2.98
C ASP A 24 12.44 33.98 -1.95
N ASP A 25 11.66 34.99 -2.38
CA ASP A 25 10.91 35.88 -1.47
C ASP A 25 9.80 35.10 -0.72
N LEU A 26 9.14 34.16 -1.38
CA LEU A 26 8.13 33.31 -0.77
C LEU A 26 8.73 32.41 0.33
N PHE A 27 9.89 31.79 0.06
CA PHE A 27 10.58 30.95 1.05
C PHE A 27 11.17 31.76 2.22
N ALA A 28 11.59 33.01 1.97
CA ALA A 28 12.03 33.91 3.05
C ALA A 28 10.87 34.28 4.00
N ARG A 29 9.67 34.51 3.45
CA ARG A 29 8.47 34.84 4.25
C ARG A 29 7.97 33.65 5.07
N LEU A 30 8.05 32.43 4.52
CA LEU A 30 7.74 31.20 5.26
C LEU A 30 8.70 30.96 6.42
N ARG A 31 10.01 31.22 6.25
CA ARG A 31 10.99 31.12 7.34
C ARG A 31 10.79 32.17 8.43
N ALA A 32 10.38 33.38 8.07
CA ALA A 32 10.07 34.43 9.03
C ALA A 32 8.80 34.14 9.86
N ALA A 33 7.83 33.39 9.29
CA ALA A 33 6.58 33.03 9.97
C ALA A 33 6.73 31.89 11.00
N THR A 34 7.76 31.05 10.90
CA THR A 34 7.94 29.85 11.74
C THR A 34 8.76 30.09 13.01
N SER A 35 9.24 31.31 13.25
CA SER A 35 9.95 31.64 14.50
C SER A 35 8.97 32.14 15.57
N VAL A 36 8.21 31.23 16.17
CA VAL A 36 7.50 31.46 17.44
C VAL A 36 8.12 30.54 18.49
N GLU A 37 8.85 31.14 19.44
CA GLU A 37 9.41 30.44 20.60
C GLU A 37 8.28 29.88 21.50
N PRO A 38 8.45 28.67 22.08
CA PRO A 38 7.45 28.11 22.98
C PRO A 38 7.51 28.80 24.35
N THR A 39 6.47 29.56 24.67
CA THR A 39 6.24 30.08 26.03
C THR A 39 5.86 28.94 26.97
N ARG A 40 6.74 28.66 27.93
CA ARG A 40 6.47 27.87 29.14
C ARG A 40 5.22 28.42 29.84
N SER A 41 4.20 27.59 29.99
CA SER A 41 3.07 27.85 30.87
C SER A 41 2.94 26.69 31.86
N ASP A 42 3.26 27.04 33.09
CA ASP A 42 3.07 26.31 34.33
C ASP A 42 1.57 26.29 34.65
N ASP A 43 1.01 25.11 34.90
CA ASP A 43 -0.24 25.00 35.66
C ASP A 43 -0.31 23.61 36.31
N GLY A 44 0.03 23.60 37.60
CA GLY A 44 -0.17 22.47 38.49
C GLY A 44 -1.65 22.33 38.85
N VAL A 45 -2.14 21.09 38.77
CA VAL A 45 -3.33 20.68 39.52
C VAL A 45 -3.00 19.38 40.24
N ALA A 46 -2.93 19.50 41.57
CA ALA A 46 -2.88 18.40 42.50
C ALA A 46 -4.20 17.62 42.48
N VAL A 47 -4.12 16.30 42.43
CA VAL A 47 -5.19 15.42 42.89
C VAL A 47 -4.57 14.33 43.75
N GLU A 48 -4.86 14.41 45.04
CA GLU A 48 -4.54 13.41 46.05
C GLU A 48 -5.38 12.14 45.86
N GLY A 49 -4.74 10.99 46.05
CA GLY A 49 -5.26 9.90 46.87
C GLY A 49 -6.24 8.91 46.24
N SER A 50 -5.76 7.69 45.96
CA SER A 50 -6.29 6.50 46.65
C SER A 50 -5.39 5.28 46.40
N MET A 51 -4.74 4.82 47.46
CA MET A 51 -4.07 3.53 47.53
C MET A 51 -5.10 2.41 47.73
N VAL A 52 -5.02 1.35 46.93
CA VAL A 52 -5.35 -0.01 47.39
C VAL A 52 -4.24 -0.92 46.90
N GLY A 53 -3.50 -1.47 47.86
CA GLY A 53 -2.38 -2.37 47.62
C GLY A 53 -2.81 -3.79 47.31
N SER A 54 -1.93 -4.51 46.60
CA SER A 54 -1.78 -5.95 46.77
C SER A 54 -0.32 -6.31 46.56
N SER A 55 0.32 -6.64 47.67
CA SER A 55 1.69 -7.09 47.83
C SER A 55 1.84 -8.56 47.43
N VAL A 56 2.87 -8.89 46.66
CA VAL A 56 3.38 -10.26 46.53
C VAL A 56 4.88 -10.26 46.77
N ASP A 57 5.29 -11.11 47.70
CA ASP A 57 6.63 -11.29 48.25
C ASP A 57 7.70 -11.59 47.19
N VAL A 58 8.80 -10.82 47.22
CA VAL A 58 10.05 -11.18 46.54
C VAL A 58 11.07 -11.66 47.57
N VAL A 59 11.41 -12.93 47.45
CA VAL A 59 12.45 -13.61 48.24
C VAL A 59 13.83 -13.04 47.91
N LYS A 60 14.52 -12.56 48.94
CA LYS A 60 15.89 -12.03 48.95
C LYS A 60 16.91 -13.17 48.87
N VAL A 61 17.84 -13.10 47.92
CA VAL A 61 19.10 -13.88 47.90
C VAL A 61 20.28 -12.90 47.89
N PRO A 62 21.33 -13.10 48.72
CA PRO A 62 22.26 -12.02 49.08
C PRO A 62 23.41 -11.82 48.09
N GLY A 63 23.95 -10.60 48.14
CA GLY A 63 24.94 -10.04 47.24
C GLY A 63 26.34 -10.65 47.30
N ARG A 64 27.12 -10.29 46.28
CA ARG A 64 28.57 -10.27 46.33
C ARG A 64 29.06 -9.02 45.63
N GLN A 65 29.65 -8.11 46.41
CA GLN A 65 30.37 -6.92 45.97
C GLN A 65 31.70 -7.33 45.32
N GLY A 66 32.14 -6.52 44.36
CA GLY A 66 33.47 -6.59 43.77
C GLY A 66 33.64 -5.50 42.72
N ASP A 67 34.06 -4.33 43.21
CA ASP A 67 34.93 -3.30 42.60
C ASP A 67 34.64 -2.78 41.17
N GLU A 68 34.27 -1.50 41.11
CA GLU A 68 34.38 -0.61 39.96
C GLU A 68 35.83 -0.09 39.81
N GLU A 69 36.32 -0.01 38.59
CA GLU A 69 37.24 1.03 38.11
C GLU A 69 36.88 1.34 36.65
N PRO A 70 36.87 2.63 36.21
CA PRO A 70 36.25 3.07 34.98
C PRO A 70 37.24 3.05 33.80
N VAL A 71 36.77 2.61 32.63
CA VAL A 71 37.46 2.87 31.36
C VAL A 71 36.57 3.72 30.46
N GLU A 72 36.93 5.00 30.37
CA GLU A 72 36.51 5.88 29.29
C GLU A 72 36.93 5.29 27.94
N GLY A 73 36.02 5.28 26.98
CA GLY A 73 36.30 4.77 25.64
C GLY A 73 35.17 5.11 24.68
N GLY A 74 35.17 6.34 24.17
CA GLY A 74 34.27 6.79 23.13
C GLY A 74 34.41 5.97 21.85
N LEU A 75 33.48 5.03 21.63
CA LEU A 75 33.30 4.28 20.39
C LEU A 75 31.82 3.90 20.15
N ALA A 76 30.88 4.36 20.98
CA ALA A 76 29.49 3.91 20.97
C ALA A 76 28.59 4.58 19.90
N THR A 77 29.03 5.67 19.26
CA THR A 77 28.19 6.42 18.31
C THR A 77 28.47 6.09 16.84
N ALA A 78 29.68 5.64 16.49
CA ALA A 78 30.00 5.22 15.12
C ALA A 78 29.56 3.78 14.82
N ALA A 79 29.67 2.87 15.80
CA ALA A 79 29.28 1.47 15.63
C ALA A 79 27.76 1.25 15.54
N ARG A 80 26.94 2.14 16.11
CA ARG A 80 25.48 2.12 15.91
C ARG A 80 25.10 2.54 14.49
N ALA A 81 25.74 3.59 13.96
CA ALA A 81 25.54 4.01 12.58
C ALA A 81 26.00 2.97 11.54
N SER A 82 27.04 2.18 11.84
CA SER A 82 27.57 1.16 10.92
C SER A 82 26.85 -0.21 10.97
N ILE A 83 26.10 -0.51 12.03
CA ILE A 83 25.26 -1.72 12.11
C ILE A 83 23.90 -1.45 11.45
N ASP A 84 23.37 -0.23 11.59
CA ASP A 84 22.13 0.19 10.92
C ASP A 84 22.29 0.23 9.38
N ASP A 85 23.46 0.62 8.86
CA ASP A 85 23.73 0.71 7.41
C ASP A 85 23.89 -0.67 6.71
N ALA A 86 24.36 -1.71 7.41
CA ALA A 86 24.49 -3.05 6.85
C ALA A 86 23.17 -3.85 6.86
N ALA A 87 22.23 -3.49 7.75
CA ALA A 87 20.86 -4.01 7.76
C ALA A 87 19.91 -3.24 6.83
N ASN A 88 20.26 -1.98 6.47
CA ASN A 88 19.59 -1.15 5.47
C ASN A 88 20.04 -1.43 4.02
N LEU A 89 21.25 -1.94 3.81
CA LEU A 89 21.70 -2.51 2.53
C LEU A 89 21.04 -3.87 2.27
N ASP A 90 19.73 -3.86 2.00
CA ASP A 90 19.04 -4.81 1.08
C ASP A 90 17.54 -4.46 0.91
N VAL A 91 16.96 -3.49 1.65
CA VAL A 91 15.51 -3.24 1.59
C VAL A 91 15.08 -2.77 0.21
N SER A 92 15.81 -1.83 -0.42
CA SER A 92 15.46 -1.36 -1.77
C SER A 92 15.59 -2.45 -2.83
N VAL A 93 16.55 -3.37 -2.67
CA VAL A 93 16.76 -4.52 -3.57
C VAL A 93 15.64 -5.53 -3.38
N MET A 94 15.23 -5.79 -2.14
CA MET A 94 14.11 -6.64 -1.79
C MET A 94 12.77 -6.09 -2.30
N LEU A 95 12.55 -4.78 -2.21
CA LEU A 95 11.40 -4.09 -2.81
C LEU A 95 11.41 -4.24 -4.33
N ALA A 96 12.55 -3.99 -4.98
CA ALA A 96 12.69 -4.18 -6.43
C ALA A 96 12.45 -5.63 -6.87
N ARG A 97 12.97 -6.60 -6.11
CA ARG A 97 12.73 -8.04 -6.34
C ARG A 97 11.24 -8.38 -6.22
N ARG A 98 10.54 -7.85 -5.21
CA ARG A 98 9.08 -8.03 -5.10
C ARG A 98 8.37 -7.44 -6.31
N ASP A 99 8.72 -6.22 -6.73
CA ASP A 99 8.09 -5.58 -7.89
C ASP A 99 8.30 -6.39 -9.17
N GLU A 100 9.49 -6.92 -9.38
CA GLU A 100 9.79 -7.81 -10.51
C GLU A 100 8.91 -9.07 -10.48
N LEU A 101 8.80 -9.70 -9.32
CA LEU A 101 7.97 -10.90 -9.12
C LEU A 101 6.47 -10.64 -9.32
N LEU A 102 5.99 -9.44 -8.98
CA LEU A 102 4.58 -9.08 -9.09
C LEU A 102 4.20 -8.44 -10.44
N ALA A 103 5.16 -8.02 -11.25
CA ALA A 103 4.88 -7.28 -12.48
C ALA A 103 3.96 -8.03 -13.45
N SER A 104 4.21 -9.32 -13.71
CA SER A 104 3.35 -10.14 -14.58
C SER A 104 1.99 -10.38 -13.95
N VAL A 105 1.96 -10.76 -12.66
CA VAL A 105 0.75 -11.04 -11.87
C VAL A 105 -0.22 -9.86 -11.94
N VAL A 106 0.27 -8.65 -11.64
CA VAL A 106 -0.54 -7.42 -11.64
C VAL A 106 -1.09 -7.15 -13.05
N GLY A 107 -0.27 -7.30 -14.09
CA GLY A 107 -0.70 -7.14 -15.47
C GLY A 107 -1.75 -8.17 -15.91
N ASP A 108 -1.62 -9.43 -15.49
CA ASP A 108 -2.58 -10.49 -15.76
C ASP A 108 -3.91 -10.26 -15.03
N LEU A 109 -3.87 -9.92 -13.74
CA LEU A 109 -5.05 -9.57 -12.96
C LEU A 109 -5.80 -8.39 -13.58
N ALA A 110 -5.09 -7.30 -13.90
CA ALA A 110 -5.69 -6.12 -14.52
C ALA A 110 -6.40 -6.48 -15.83
N ARG A 111 -5.78 -7.31 -16.68
CA ARG A 111 -6.38 -7.78 -17.93
C ARG A 111 -7.64 -8.62 -17.71
N ILE A 112 -7.60 -9.56 -16.76
CA ILE A 112 -8.75 -10.41 -16.43
C ILE A 112 -9.91 -9.56 -15.91
N VAL A 113 -9.67 -8.71 -14.90
CA VAL A 113 -10.68 -7.84 -14.33
C VAL A 113 -11.26 -6.90 -15.39
N LYS A 114 -10.41 -6.21 -16.18
CA LYS A 114 -10.86 -5.33 -17.28
C LYS A 114 -11.73 -6.07 -18.32
N ARG A 115 -11.44 -7.34 -18.59
CA ARG A 115 -12.23 -8.18 -19.50
C ARG A 115 -13.58 -8.55 -18.92
N GLU A 116 -13.64 -9.05 -17.69
CA GLU A 116 -14.91 -9.47 -17.06
C GLU A 116 -15.87 -8.28 -16.91
N LEU A 117 -15.37 -7.12 -16.52
CA LEU A 117 -16.16 -5.89 -16.50
C LEU A 117 -16.68 -5.47 -17.87
N ARG A 118 -15.90 -5.72 -18.93
CA ARG A 118 -16.34 -5.43 -20.30
C ARG A 118 -17.43 -6.40 -20.73
N SER A 119 -17.33 -7.68 -20.36
CA SER A 119 -18.40 -8.65 -20.61
C SER A 119 -19.68 -8.21 -19.90
N GLU A 120 -19.58 -7.93 -18.59
CA GLU A 120 -20.72 -7.47 -17.79
C GLU A 120 -21.36 -6.20 -18.36
N GLN A 121 -20.54 -5.20 -18.72
CA GLN A 121 -21.04 -3.98 -19.35
C GLN A 121 -21.82 -4.28 -20.64
N ASN A 122 -21.29 -5.15 -21.50
CA ASN A 122 -21.95 -5.49 -22.75
C ASN A 122 -23.28 -6.20 -22.49
N GLU A 123 -23.30 -7.16 -21.56
CA GLU A 123 -24.50 -7.90 -21.17
C GLU A 123 -25.58 -6.96 -20.60
N LEU A 124 -25.20 -6.02 -19.73
CA LEU A 124 -26.10 -5.02 -19.16
C LEU A 124 -26.64 -4.05 -20.23
N LEU A 125 -25.79 -3.58 -21.14
CA LEU A 125 -26.21 -2.69 -22.23
C LEU A 125 -27.12 -3.41 -23.24
N ASP A 126 -26.84 -4.67 -23.55
CA ASP A 126 -27.68 -5.49 -24.42
C ASP A 126 -29.04 -5.75 -23.77
N SER A 127 -29.06 -6.01 -22.46
CA SER A 127 -30.29 -6.11 -21.66
C SER A 127 -31.10 -4.80 -21.72
N LEU A 128 -30.47 -3.65 -21.51
CA LEU A 128 -31.13 -2.33 -21.61
C LEU A 128 -31.73 -2.09 -23.01
N ARG A 129 -31.01 -2.44 -24.08
CA ARG A 129 -31.53 -2.31 -25.45
C ARG A 129 -32.74 -3.20 -25.70
N SER A 130 -32.71 -4.43 -25.18
CA SER A 130 -33.82 -5.39 -25.33
C SER A 130 -35.09 -4.97 -24.57
N ARG A 131 -34.93 -4.17 -23.51
CA ARG A 131 -36.04 -3.67 -22.67
C ARG A 131 -36.74 -2.44 -23.26
N ARG A 132 -36.13 -1.76 -24.22
CA ARG A 132 -36.67 -0.53 -24.83
C ARG A 132 -38.11 -0.77 -25.32
N GLY A 133 -39.07 -0.10 -24.69
CA GLY A 133 -40.50 -0.19 -25.03
C GLY A 133 -41.28 -1.33 -24.32
N SER A 134 -40.65 -2.09 -23.42
CA SER A 134 -41.33 -3.08 -22.58
C SER A 134 -41.76 -2.44 -21.25
N ALA A 135 -43.07 -2.25 -21.07
CA ALA A 135 -43.63 -1.75 -19.82
C ALA A 135 -43.46 -2.79 -18.71
N GLY A 136 -42.76 -2.44 -17.62
CA GLY A 136 -42.60 -3.28 -16.43
C GLY A 136 -41.31 -4.12 -16.39
N ALA A 137 -40.25 -3.72 -17.10
CA ALA A 137 -38.98 -4.44 -17.08
C ALA A 137 -38.35 -4.48 -15.67
N ALA A 138 -37.84 -5.66 -15.28
CA ALA A 138 -37.24 -5.93 -13.98
C ALA A 138 -36.04 -5.00 -13.65
N PRO A 139 -35.66 -4.82 -12.37
CA PRO A 139 -34.46 -4.07 -12.00
C PRO A 139 -33.21 -4.56 -12.76
N LEU A 140 -32.25 -3.67 -13.02
CA LEU A 140 -30.96 -4.09 -13.58
C LEU A 140 -30.29 -5.06 -12.59
N GLY A 141 -30.13 -6.31 -13.00
CA GLY A 141 -29.43 -7.32 -12.21
C GLY A 141 -27.93 -7.12 -12.32
N VAL A 142 -27.35 -6.31 -11.44
CA VAL A 142 -25.88 -6.24 -11.26
C VAL A 142 -25.52 -7.39 -10.33
N GLY A 143 -25.17 -8.54 -10.92
CA GLY A 143 -25.30 -9.84 -10.26
C GLY A 143 -24.12 -10.27 -9.39
N ASP A 144 -24.43 -11.08 -8.38
CA ASP A 144 -23.46 -11.91 -7.63
C ASP A 144 -22.72 -12.90 -8.57
N GLU A 145 -23.24 -13.12 -9.78
CA GLU A 145 -22.60 -13.88 -10.84
C GLU A 145 -21.28 -13.26 -11.30
N LEU A 146 -21.20 -11.92 -11.42
CA LEU A 146 -19.93 -11.26 -11.77
C LEU A 146 -18.88 -11.50 -10.67
N ALA A 147 -19.27 -11.41 -9.40
CA ALA A 147 -18.37 -11.66 -8.28
C ALA A 147 -17.79 -13.08 -8.35
N ALA A 148 -18.65 -14.08 -8.56
CA ALA A 148 -18.23 -15.48 -8.69
C ALA A 148 -17.31 -15.70 -9.91
N ARG A 149 -17.61 -15.08 -11.06
CA ARG A 149 -16.76 -15.14 -12.26
C ARG A 149 -15.40 -14.50 -12.03
N LEU A 150 -15.36 -13.32 -11.40
CA LEU A 150 -14.13 -12.61 -11.06
C LEU A 150 -13.25 -13.43 -10.09
N ALA A 151 -13.83 -13.93 -9.00
CA ALA A 151 -13.11 -14.74 -8.03
C ALA A 151 -12.52 -16.00 -8.69
N THR A 152 -13.34 -16.70 -9.49
CA THR A 152 -12.89 -17.89 -10.23
C THR A 152 -11.77 -17.55 -11.22
N ALA A 153 -11.93 -16.49 -12.01
CA ALA A 153 -10.98 -16.12 -13.05
C ALA A 153 -9.64 -15.59 -12.51
N THR A 154 -9.62 -15.00 -11.32
CA THR A 154 -8.42 -14.40 -10.71
C THR A 154 -7.67 -15.34 -9.77
N THR A 155 -8.32 -16.40 -9.26
CA THR A 155 -7.72 -17.33 -8.29
C THR A 155 -6.38 -17.89 -8.75
N SER A 156 -6.26 -18.36 -10.00
CA SER A 156 -5.00 -18.97 -10.47
C SER A 156 -3.84 -17.97 -10.52
N VAL A 157 -4.12 -16.71 -10.85
CA VAL A 157 -3.09 -15.65 -10.89
C VAL A 157 -2.71 -15.22 -9.47
N LEU A 158 -3.66 -15.21 -8.54
CA LEU A 158 -3.37 -14.96 -7.12
C LEU A 158 -2.59 -16.10 -6.47
N VAL A 159 -2.74 -17.34 -6.95
CA VAL A 159 -1.85 -18.45 -6.56
C VAL A 159 -0.40 -18.17 -6.99
N GLU A 160 -0.18 -17.56 -8.16
CA GLU A 160 1.17 -17.17 -8.60
C GLU A 160 1.76 -16.09 -7.71
N ALA A 161 0.97 -15.07 -7.34
CA ALA A 161 1.37 -14.03 -6.39
C ALA A 161 1.78 -14.62 -5.03
N TRP A 162 0.96 -15.54 -4.52
CA TRP A 162 1.23 -16.23 -3.25
C TRP A 162 2.51 -17.09 -3.34
N ARG A 163 2.69 -17.85 -4.42
CA ARG A 163 3.92 -18.64 -4.63
C ARG A 163 5.16 -17.75 -4.78
N ALA A 164 5.03 -16.58 -5.38
CA ALA A 164 6.10 -15.59 -5.43
C ALA A 164 6.50 -15.14 -4.02
N GLY A 165 5.54 -14.94 -3.12
CA GLY A 165 5.77 -14.69 -1.70
C GLY A 165 6.54 -15.82 -1.00
N VAL A 166 6.12 -17.07 -1.22
CA VAL A 166 6.85 -18.25 -0.70
C VAL A 166 8.29 -18.26 -1.20
N SER A 167 8.49 -18.11 -2.51
CA SER A 167 9.82 -18.07 -3.14
C SER A 167 10.67 -16.88 -2.71
N PHE A 168 10.04 -15.79 -2.27
CA PHE A 168 10.74 -14.62 -1.79
C PHE A 168 11.44 -14.91 -0.45
N CYS A 169 10.75 -15.61 0.46
CA CYS A 169 11.24 -15.96 1.79
C CYS A 169 12.04 -17.27 1.86
N ALA A 170 11.85 -18.19 0.91
CA ALA A 170 12.66 -19.40 0.85
C ALA A 170 14.09 -19.05 0.41
N ASP A 171 15.08 -19.25 1.28
CA ASP A 171 16.51 -19.18 0.95
C ASP A 171 16.86 -20.24 -0.11
N ALA A 172 16.63 -19.95 -1.38
CA ALA A 172 16.98 -20.76 -2.57
C ALA A 172 16.87 -22.29 -2.37
N GLY A 173 15.82 -22.75 -1.69
CA GLY A 173 15.56 -24.14 -1.33
C GLY A 173 14.09 -24.50 -1.51
N ASP A 174 13.83 -25.79 -1.78
CA ASP A 174 12.53 -26.35 -2.22
C ASP A 174 11.51 -26.43 -1.07
N ALA A 175 11.13 -25.29 -0.50
CA ALA A 175 9.99 -25.18 0.40
C ALA A 175 8.71 -25.27 -0.43
N THR A 176 8.22 -26.49 -0.64
CA THR A 176 6.92 -26.75 -1.28
C THR A 176 5.80 -26.56 -0.27
N VAL A 177 5.49 -25.29 0.03
CA VAL A 177 4.26 -24.95 0.75
C VAL A 177 3.12 -24.89 -0.26
N GLU A 178 2.07 -25.68 -0.05
CA GLU A 178 0.90 -25.63 -0.90
C GLU A 178 0.00 -24.44 -0.52
N PRO A 179 -0.54 -23.71 -1.52
CA PRO A 179 -1.50 -22.65 -1.27
C PRO A 179 -2.76 -23.27 -0.66
N GLY A 180 -3.03 -22.99 0.61
CA GLY A 180 -4.28 -23.35 1.26
C GLY A 180 -5.47 -22.60 0.66
N SER A 181 -6.41 -22.16 1.50
CA SER A 181 -7.56 -21.36 1.04
C SER A 181 -7.24 -19.92 0.68
N ASP A 182 -6.03 -19.44 0.96
CA ASP A 182 -5.74 -18.00 1.00
C ASP A 182 -5.87 -17.30 -0.36
N PRO A 183 -5.33 -17.83 -1.48
CA PRO A 183 -5.53 -17.21 -2.78
C PRO A 183 -7.00 -17.11 -3.19
N ALA A 184 -7.82 -18.11 -2.84
CA ALA A 184 -9.26 -18.10 -3.14
C ALA A 184 -10.03 -17.09 -2.27
N LYS A 185 -9.62 -16.89 -1.02
CA LYS A 185 -10.17 -15.83 -0.16
C LYS A 185 -9.82 -14.46 -0.73
N VAL A 186 -8.57 -14.22 -1.08
CA VAL A 186 -8.13 -12.95 -1.70
C VAL A 186 -8.85 -12.70 -3.03
N ALA A 187 -9.11 -13.73 -3.82
CA ALA A 187 -9.89 -13.61 -5.06
C ALA A 187 -11.34 -13.21 -4.80
N SER A 188 -11.93 -13.71 -3.72
CA SER A 188 -13.30 -13.39 -3.31
C SER A 188 -13.39 -11.95 -2.79
N GLU A 189 -12.43 -11.52 -1.97
CA GLU A 189 -12.32 -10.13 -1.48
C GLU A 189 -12.17 -9.14 -2.65
N LEU A 190 -11.28 -9.45 -3.61
CA LEU A 190 -11.12 -8.64 -4.82
C LEU A 190 -12.46 -8.46 -5.55
N ALA A 191 -13.18 -9.57 -5.75
CA ALA A 191 -14.48 -9.56 -6.41
C ALA A 191 -15.53 -8.74 -5.64
N ASP A 192 -15.58 -8.87 -4.31
CA ASP A 192 -16.51 -8.13 -3.46
C ASP A 192 -16.23 -6.62 -3.49
N GLU A 193 -14.95 -6.22 -3.50
CA GLU A 193 -14.55 -4.82 -3.62
C GLU A 193 -14.90 -4.23 -5.00
N VAL A 194 -14.71 -5.00 -6.08
CA VAL A 194 -15.20 -4.64 -7.42
C VAL A 194 -16.69 -4.37 -7.37
N MET A 195 -17.47 -5.32 -6.83
CA MET A 195 -18.93 -5.23 -6.83
C MET A 195 -19.44 -4.08 -5.96
N THR A 196 -18.86 -3.88 -4.78
CA THR A 196 -19.23 -2.78 -3.88
C THR A 196 -19.00 -1.44 -4.58
N SER A 197 -17.85 -1.27 -5.23
CA SER A 197 -17.54 -0.03 -5.94
C SER A 197 -18.43 0.18 -7.17
N LEU A 198 -18.80 -0.87 -7.90
CA LEU A 198 -19.70 -0.77 -9.05
C LEU A 198 -21.14 -0.47 -8.64
N ARG A 199 -21.66 -1.15 -7.61
CA ARG A 199 -23.02 -0.95 -7.10
C ARG A 199 -23.25 0.50 -6.67
N SER A 200 -22.34 1.05 -5.85
CA SER A 200 -22.42 2.46 -5.43
C SER A 200 -22.56 3.42 -6.62
N ARG A 201 -21.77 3.21 -7.68
CA ARG A 201 -21.78 4.09 -8.85
C ARG A 201 -22.99 3.90 -9.75
N LEU A 202 -23.46 2.66 -9.88
CA LEU A 202 -24.67 2.36 -10.65
C LEU A 202 -25.90 2.91 -9.94
N ASP A 203 -25.96 2.82 -8.61
CA ASP A 203 -27.02 3.42 -7.81
C ASP A 203 -27.03 4.95 -7.96
N GLU A 204 -25.87 5.61 -7.89
CA GLU A 204 -25.72 7.05 -8.17
C GLU A 204 -26.22 7.40 -9.59
N ALA A 205 -25.80 6.65 -10.61
CA ALA A 205 -26.20 6.86 -11.99
C ALA A 205 -27.72 6.68 -12.24
N LEU A 206 -28.35 5.73 -11.54
CA LEU A 206 -29.77 5.44 -11.71
C LEU A 206 -30.68 6.45 -10.99
N GLN A 207 -30.17 7.15 -9.97
CA GLN A 207 -30.91 8.19 -9.25
C GLN A 207 -31.13 9.47 -10.09
N ASP A 208 -30.31 9.72 -11.11
CA ASP A 208 -30.40 10.93 -11.96
C ASP A 208 -31.63 10.93 -12.91
N GLY A 209 -32.46 9.87 -12.91
CA GLY A 209 -33.84 9.92 -13.40
C GLY A 209 -34.03 10.06 -14.91
N GLY A 210 -33.02 9.73 -15.71
CA GLY A 210 -33.10 9.76 -17.18
C GLY A 210 -33.92 8.61 -17.80
N GLY A 211 -34.30 8.76 -19.07
CA GLY A 211 -34.86 7.65 -19.87
C GLY A 211 -33.81 6.57 -20.19
N ASP A 212 -34.22 5.46 -20.80
CA ASP A 212 -33.35 4.29 -21.09
C ASP A 212 -32.03 4.64 -21.79
N ASP A 213 -32.04 5.61 -22.71
CA ASP A 213 -30.84 6.07 -23.42
C ASP A 213 -29.85 6.78 -22.49
N ALA A 214 -30.33 7.65 -21.60
CA ALA A 214 -29.50 8.32 -20.61
C ALA A 214 -28.92 7.31 -19.60
N THR A 215 -29.73 6.34 -19.16
CA THR A 215 -29.28 5.25 -18.29
C THR A 215 -28.16 4.42 -18.95
N ALA A 216 -28.32 4.07 -20.23
CA ALA A 216 -27.29 3.33 -20.97
C ALA A 216 -25.97 4.12 -21.10
N GLU A 217 -26.05 5.43 -21.31
CA GLU A 217 -24.87 6.30 -21.35
C GLU A 217 -24.15 6.37 -19.99
N LEU A 218 -24.90 6.52 -18.90
CA LEU A 218 -24.36 6.58 -17.53
C LEU A 218 -23.74 5.25 -17.11
N VAL A 219 -24.38 4.11 -17.36
CA VAL A 219 -23.80 2.77 -17.16
C VAL A 219 -22.51 2.64 -17.99
N GLY A 220 -22.55 3.09 -19.24
CA GLY A 220 -21.39 3.17 -20.12
C GLY A 220 -20.21 3.90 -19.48
N ALA A 221 -20.48 5.08 -18.91
CA ALA A 221 -19.49 5.93 -18.26
C ALA A 221 -18.94 5.32 -16.96
N ALA A 222 -19.81 4.80 -16.08
CA ALA A 222 -19.42 4.20 -14.80
C ALA A 222 -18.41 3.06 -14.98
N TYR A 223 -18.68 2.12 -15.90
CA TYR A 223 -17.77 1.01 -16.21
C TYR A 223 -16.47 1.48 -16.90
N ARG A 224 -16.53 2.48 -17.78
CA ARG A 224 -15.30 3.04 -18.41
C ARG A 224 -14.40 3.71 -17.37
N GLN A 225 -14.98 4.50 -16.48
CA GLN A 225 -14.25 5.17 -15.41
C GLN A 225 -13.63 4.15 -14.44
N TRP A 226 -14.37 3.08 -14.09
CA TRP A 226 -13.84 2.04 -13.21
C TRP A 226 -12.68 1.28 -13.86
N ARG A 227 -12.78 0.93 -15.16
CA ARG A 227 -11.72 0.24 -15.94
C ARG A 227 -10.44 1.04 -16.16
N GLY A 228 -10.41 2.33 -15.84
CA GLY A 228 -9.18 3.13 -15.85
C GLY A 228 -8.24 2.73 -14.71
N ASP A 229 -7.55 3.72 -14.14
CA ASP A 229 -6.47 3.50 -13.17
C ASP A 229 -6.92 2.81 -11.88
N ARG A 230 -8.23 2.81 -11.58
CA ARG A 230 -8.79 2.22 -10.36
C ARG A 230 -8.66 0.69 -10.33
N VAL A 231 -8.72 0.01 -11.48
CA VAL A 231 -8.45 -1.43 -11.51
C VAL A 231 -7.01 -1.71 -11.13
N ASP A 232 -6.07 -0.89 -11.61
CA ASP A 232 -4.64 -1.16 -11.45
C ASP A 232 -4.19 -1.05 -10.00
N VAL A 233 -4.70 -0.05 -9.26
CA VAL A 233 -4.47 0.05 -7.80
C VAL A 233 -5.09 -1.14 -7.06
N LEU A 234 -6.34 -1.48 -7.37
CA LEU A 234 -7.06 -2.55 -6.67
C LEU A 234 -6.40 -3.92 -6.84
N VAL A 235 -5.97 -4.27 -8.07
CA VAL A 235 -5.31 -5.55 -8.32
C VAL A 235 -3.92 -5.59 -7.71
N MET A 236 -3.22 -4.46 -7.61
CA MET A 236 -1.94 -4.35 -6.92
C MET A 236 -2.10 -4.64 -5.43
N ASP A 237 -3.12 -4.08 -4.78
CA ASP A 237 -3.41 -4.31 -3.36
C ASP A 237 -3.62 -5.81 -3.08
N HIS A 238 -4.42 -6.47 -3.92
CA HIS A 238 -4.72 -7.90 -3.76
C HIS A 238 -3.54 -8.81 -4.14
N ALA A 239 -2.73 -8.43 -5.13
CA ALA A 239 -1.49 -9.13 -5.44
C ALA A 239 -0.49 -9.03 -4.28
N THR A 240 -0.34 -7.85 -3.68
CA THR A 240 0.51 -7.60 -2.52
C THR A 240 0.03 -8.38 -1.29
N LYS A 241 -1.29 -8.45 -1.08
CA LYS A 241 -1.88 -9.28 -0.03
C LYS A 241 -1.57 -10.76 -0.21
N ALA A 242 -1.84 -11.31 -1.40
CA ALA A 242 -1.58 -12.72 -1.71
C ALA A 242 -0.08 -13.04 -1.56
N PHE A 243 0.79 -12.17 -2.06
CA PHE A 243 2.23 -12.28 -1.88
C PHE A 243 2.63 -12.32 -0.41
N SER A 244 2.13 -11.39 0.41
CA SER A 244 2.52 -11.33 1.82
C SER A 244 2.02 -12.54 2.61
N LEU A 245 0.84 -13.07 2.28
CA LEU A 245 0.35 -14.33 2.84
C LEU A 245 1.24 -15.52 2.45
N GLY A 246 1.73 -15.56 1.22
CA GLY A 246 2.69 -16.57 0.78
C GLY A 246 4.03 -16.47 1.49
N ALA A 247 4.54 -15.25 1.64
CA ALA A 247 5.76 -14.99 2.42
C ALA A 247 5.60 -15.51 3.86
N LEU A 248 4.52 -15.15 4.55
CA LEU A 248 4.23 -15.63 5.90
C LEU A 248 4.08 -17.16 5.98
N ALA A 249 3.44 -17.79 5.00
CA ALA A 249 3.24 -19.24 4.98
C ALA A 249 4.55 -20.04 4.88
N CYS A 250 5.61 -19.44 4.34
CA CYS A 250 6.95 -20.04 4.30
C CYS A 250 7.74 -19.88 5.61
N LEU A 251 7.36 -18.92 6.45
CA LEU A 251 8.09 -18.60 7.67
C LEU A 251 7.63 -19.49 8.84
N GLY A 252 8.59 -19.96 9.63
CA GLY A 252 8.28 -20.67 10.87
C GLY A 252 7.72 -19.75 11.95
N GLU A 253 6.99 -20.31 12.91
CA GLU A 253 6.30 -19.61 14.03
C GLU A 253 7.25 -18.71 14.88
N TYR A 254 8.56 -18.95 14.81
CA TYR A 254 9.58 -18.22 15.58
C TYR A 254 10.41 -17.26 14.73
N VAL A 255 10.15 -17.16 13.42
CA VAL A 255 10.88 -16.22 12.57
C VAL A 255 10.37 -14.82 12.82
N ALA A 256 11.29 -13.88 13.07
CA ALA A 256 10.96 -12.48 13.22
C ALA A 256 10.93 -11.78 11.86
N VAL A 257 9.94 -10.93 11.64
CA VAL A 257 9.77 -10.10 10.45
C VAL A 257 9.70 -8.64 10.85
N ARG A 258 10.25 -7.75 10.02
CA ARG A 258 10.08 -6.30 10.16
C ARG A 258 9.33 -5.74 8.96
N TRP A 259 8.58 -4.67 9.19
CA TRP A 259 7.93 -3.92 8.12
C TRP A 259 8.98 -3.12 7.34
N ALA A 260 8.99 -3.25 6.02
CA ALA A 260 9.80 -2.45 5.12
C ALA A 260 8.89 -1.52 4.34
N VAL A 261 9.09 -0.21 4.52
CA VAL A 261 8.29 0.83 3.86
C VAL A 261 8.75 1.02 2.43
N ASP A 262 7.78 1.12 1.55
CA ASP A 262 7.93 1.61 0.19
C ASP A 262 7.04 2.85 0.08
N ASP A 263 7.66 4.02 0.12
CA ASP A 263 6.93 5.28 0.06
C ASP A 263 6.31 5.56 -1.31
N GLY A 264 6.66 4.77 -2.35
CA GLY A 264 6.20 4.98 -3.72
C GLY A 264 6.15 6.47 -4.10
N ASP A 265 4.98 6.92 -4.55
CA ASP A 265 4.68 8.34 -4.78
C ASP A 265 3.97 9.01 -3.58
N VAL A 266 3.44 8.24 -2.62
CA VAL A 266 2.61 8.73 -1.51
C VAL A 266 3.08 8.10 -0.20
N HIS A 267 3.69 8.94 0.64
CA HIS A 267 4.10 8.59 1.99
C HIS A 267 2.91 8.34 2.91
N CYS A 268 2.98 7.29 3.74
CA CYS A 268 1.93 6.90 4.67
C CYS A 268 2.44 6.81 6.12
N PRO A 269 1.99 7.67 7.05
CA PRO A 269 2.39 7.64 8.46
C PRO A 269 2.09 6.31 9.17
N ASP A 270 0.99 5.64 8.81
CA ASP A 270 0.63 4.34 9.39
C ASP A 270 1.68 3.27 9.05
N CYS A 271 2.30 3.35 7.87
CA CYS A 271 3.36 2.42 7.49
C CYS A 271 4.66 2.68 8.28
N ASP A 272 4.96 3.94 8.63
CA ASP A 272 6.08 4.29 9.51
C ASP A 272 5.86 3.76 10.93
N ASP A 273 4.63 3.84 11.46
CA ASP A 273 4.30 3.27 12.77
C ASP A 273 4.58 1.76 12.82
N ASN A 274 4.34 1.04 11.71
CA ASN A 274 4.71 -0.37 11.61
C ASN A 274 6.23 -0.60 11.57
N VAL A 275 7.00 0.32 10.98
CA VAL A 275 8.48 0.25 11.03
C VAL A 275 9.00 0.47 12.44
N LEU A 276 8.43 1.42 13.17
CA LEU A 276 8.84 1.77 14.54
C LEU A 276 8.67 0.60 15.52
N ALA A 277 7.78 -0.34 15.24
CA ALA A 277 7.62 -1.57 16.02
C ALA A 277 8.86 -2.48 15.98
N GLY A 278 9.71 -2.35 14.94
CA GLY A 278 10.85 -3.22 14.71
C GLY A 278 10.44 -4.63 14.29
N ALA A 279 11.19 -5.64 14.76
CA ALA A 279 10.94 -7.02 14.40
C ALA A 279 9.90 -7.66 15.34
N LEU A 280 8.83 -8.20 14.76
CA LEU A 280 7.77 -8.96 15.45
C LEU A 280 7.76 -10.41 14.96
N ARG A 281 7.08 -11.32 15.67
CA ARG A 281 6.95 -12.69 15.17
C ARG A 281 6.10 -12.71 13.90
N ALA A 282 6.42 -13.59 12.97
CA ALA A 282 5.60 -13.78 11.76
C ALA A 282 4.13 -14.05 12.14
N GLY A 283 3.22 -13.26 11.60
CA GLY A 283 1.78 -13.33 11.88
C GLY A 283 1.30 -12.50 13.08
N GLU A 284 2.19 -11.89 13.86
CA GLU A 284 1.83 -10.93 14.91
C GLU A 284 1.34 -9.61 14.30
N LEU A 285 0.43 -8.92 15.00
CA LEU A 285 -0.10 -7.64 14.55
C LEU A 285 0.90 -6.51 14.83
N PHE A 286 1.20 -5.72 13.80
CA PHE A 286 1.87 -4.44 13.93
C PHE A 286 0.96 -3.37 14.57
N PRO A 287 1.46 -2.20 14.99
CA PRO A 287 0.69 -1.16 15.68
C PRO A 287 -0.59 -0.71 14.97
N THR A 288 -0.60 -0.77 13.64
CA THR A 288 -1.80 -0.45 12.83
C THR A 288 -2.86 -1.56 12.79
N GLY A 289 -2.63 -2.68 13.48
CA GLY A 289 -3.54 -3.83 13.53
C GLY A 289 -3.39 -4.80 12.36
N HIS A 290 -2.38 -4.62 11.50
CA HIS A 290 -2.13 -5.48 10.34
C HIS A 290 -1.00 -6.47 10.64
N ALA A 291 -1.16 -7.73 10.22
CA ALA A 291 -0.08 -8.73 10.27
C ALA A 291 0.84 -8.66 9.04
N HIS A 292 0.38 -8.02 7.96
CA HIS A 292 1.08 -7.94 6.68
C HIS A 292 0.58 -6.76 5.83
N PRO A 293 1.34 -6.30 4.83
CA PRO A 293 0.86 -5.41 3.78
C PRO A 293 -0.22 -6.07 2.90
N PRO A 294 -1.10 -5.29 2.24
CA PRO A 294 -1.23 -3.85 2.34
C PRO A 294 -1.92 -3.40 3.65
N ALA A 295 -1.49 -2.27 4.22
CA ALA A 295 -2.17 -1.63 5.36
C ALA A 295 -3.27 -0.64 4.92
N HIS A 296 -3.20 -0.16 3.68
CA HIS A 296 -4.15 0.75 3.06
C HIS A 296 -4.15 0.53 1.54
N SER A 297 -5.09 1.13 0.82
CA SER A 297 -5.10 1.05 -0.64
C SER A 297 -3.86 1.75 -1.22
N GLY A 298 -3.22 1.10 -2.19
CA GLY A 298 -1.95 1.52 -2.79
C GLY A 298 -0.71 1.22 -1.94
N CYS A 299 -0.84 0.51 -0.80
CA CYS A 299 0.30 0.18 0.04
C CYS A 299 1.20 -0.84 -0.66
N ARG A 300 2.41 -0.39 -1.01
CA ARG A 300 3.46 -1.22 -1.61
C ARG A 300 4.50 -1.64 -0.58
N CYS A 301 4.16 -1.74 0.71
CA CYS A 301 5.14 -2.18 1.70
C CYS A 301 5.45 -3.69 1.57
N LEU A 302 6.46 -4.16 2.32
CA LEU A 302 6.92 -5.55 2.32
C LEU A 302 7.24 -6.01 3.74
N LEU A 303 7.06 -7.30 4.01
CA LEU A 303 7.65 -7.92 5.20
C LEU A 303 9.02 -8.51 4.83
N VAL A 304 10.04 -8.17 5.62
CA VAL A 304 11.38 -8.75 5.45
C VAL A 304 11.78 -9.55 6.69
N PRO A 305 12.35 -10.75 6.54
CA PRO A 305 12.91 -11.48 7.66
C PRO A 305 13.99 -10.65 8.36
N SER A 306 13.97 -10.67 9.69
CA SER A 306 15.02 -10.09 10.52
C SER A 306 15.91 -11.23 11.00
N GLY A 307 17.21 -11.15 10.65
CA GLY A 307 18.20 -12.16 11.05
C GLY A 307 18.18 -12.37 12.56
N SER A 308 18.20 -13.64 12.97
CA SER A 308 18.36 -14.07 14.36
C SER A 308 19.74 -13.73 14.91
#